data_AF-A0YM10-F1
#
_entry.id   AF-A0YM10-F1
#
_cell.length_a   1.000
_cell.length_b   1.000
_cell.length_c   1.000
_cell.angle_alpha   90.00
_cell.angle_beta   90.00
_cell.angle_gamma   90.00
#
_symmetry.space_group_name_H-M   'P 1'
#
loop_
_entity.id
_entity.type
_entity.pdbx_description
1 polymer ?
#
loop_
_entity_poly.entity_id
_entity_poly.type
_entity_poly.pdbx_seq_one_letter_code
_entity_poly.pdbx_strand_id
1 'polypeptide(L)'
;MQITGPWTLGFLQSVGIDYGVFPIPAKDQQATVVGGEHLFVMKTTPQPQKAALTFLDYVLSEDFQTEWSLGTGYLPVNLKTRPSQKYQDFLSQHPSLQVFLKQMAWARTRPIIAGYRRLSENLGRAIEASLLGENPQDMLKQAENRLKLIL
;
A
#
# COMPACT_ATOMS: atom_id res chain seq x y z
N MET A 1 -11.05 -10.76 11.47
CA MET A 1 -10.71 -9.42 10.93
C MET A 1 -9.28 -9.47 10.42
N GLN A 2 -9.01 -9.00 9.21
CA GLN A 2 -7.66 -8.97 8.62
C GLN A 2 -7.38 -7.55 8.12
N ILE A 3 -6.17 -7.05 8.38
CA ILE A 3 -5.68 -5.83 7.75
C ILE A 3 -5.09 -6.22 6.39
N THR A 4 -5.68 -5.74 5.30
CA THR A 4 -5.22 -6.02 3.95
C THR A 4 -5.54 -4.87 2.99
N GLY A 5 -5.11 -4.98 1.74
CA GLY A 5 -5.43 -4.06 0.66
C GLY A 5 -6.39 -4.65 -0.38
N PRO A 6 -6.78 -3.84 -1.37
CA PRO A 6 -7.84 -4.20 -2.33
C PRO A 6 -7.45 -5.37 -3.25
N TRP A 7 -6.16 -5.64 -3.45
CA TRP A 7 -5.64 -6.79 -4.20
C TRP A 7 -6.09 -8.15 -3.68
N THR A 8 -6.51 -8.24 -2.40
CA THR A 8 -6.95 -9.50 -1.79
C THR A 8 -8.41 -9.83 -2.15
N LEU A 9 -9.22 -8.83 -2.50
CA LEU A 9 -10.66 -9.00 -2.65
C LEU A 9 -11.05 -9.95 -3.79
N GLY A 10 -10.35 -9.86 -4.92
CA GLY A 10 -10.59 -10.73 -6.07
C GLY A 10 -10.35 -12.20 -5.74
N PHE A 11 -9.29 -12.49 -4.98
CA PHE A 11 -9.00 -13.84 -4.50
C PHE A 11 -10.07 -14.35 -3.54
N LEU A 12 -10.46 -13.56 -2.52
CA LEU A 12 -11.49 -13.97 -1.57
C LEU A 12 -12.82 -14.30 -2.27
N GLN A 13 -13.19 -13.47 -3.26
CA GLN A 13 -14.36 -13.71 -4.08
C GLN A 13 -14.22 -14.99 -4.93
N SER A 14 -13.04 -15.24 -5.53
CA SER A 14 -12.84 -16.43 -6.38
C SER A 14 -12.89 -17.75 -5.61
N VAL A 15 -12.60 -17.72 -4.30
CA VAL A 15 -12.72 -18.90 -3.42
C VAL A 15 -14.04 -18.94 -2.63
N GLY A 16 -14.97 -18.02 -2.92
CA GLY A 16 -16.30 -18.01 -2.31
C GLY A 16 -16.34 -17.63 -0.83
N ILE A 17 -15.33 -16.90 -0.34
CA ILE A 17 -15.35 -16.37 1.03
C ILE A 17 -16.27 -15.15 1.06
N ASP A 18 -17.26 -15.17 1.96
CA ASP A 18 -18.06 -13.99 2.28
C ASP A 18 -17.26 -13.02 3.16
N TYR A 19 -17.27 -11.73 2.80
CA TYR A 19 -16.50 -10.71 3.51
C TYR A 19 -17.17 -9.34 3.49
N GLY A 20 -16.94 -8.59 4.57
CA GLY A 20 -17.19 -7.15 4.64
C GLY A 20 -15.88 -6.36 4.62
N VAL A 21 -15.94 -5.13 4.10
CA VAL A 21 -14.81 -4.19 4.11
C VAL A 21 -15.23 -2.91 4.82
N PHE A 22 -14.41 -2.45 5.76
CA PHE A 22 -14.61 -1.21 6.49
C PHE A 22 -13.25 -0.52 6.73
N PRO A 23 -13.21 0.81 6.92
CA PRO A 23 -11.96 1.53 7.12
C PRO A 23 -11.28 1.09 8.42
N ILE A 24 -9.94 1.21 8.46
CA ILE A 24 -9.16 1.03 9.70
C ILE A 24 -9.78 1.91 10.80
N PRO A 25 -10.13 1.32 11.96
CA PRO A 25 -10.65 2.07 13.10
C PRO A 25 -9.70 3.17 13.54
N ALA A 26 -10.24 4.35 13.81
CA ALA A 26 -9.50 5.46 14.38
C ALA A 26 -9.83 5.59 15.87
N LYS A 27 -8.83 5.98 16.67
CA LYS A 27 -9.04 6.47 18.02
C LYS A 27 -9.10 8.00 18.01
N ASP A 28 -7.94 8.64 17.84
CA ASP A 28 -7.81 10.10 17.87
C ASP A 28 -7.76 10.71 16.45
N GLN A 29 -7.16 9.98 15.49
CA GLN A 29 -7.08 10.41 14.09
C GLN A 29 -7.10 9.20 13.15
N GLN A 30 -7.60 9.42 11.93
CA GLN A 30 -7.52 8.43 10.87
C GLN A 30 -6.09 8.35 10.34
N ALA A 31 -5.57 7.13 10.20
CA ALA A 31 -4.25 6.90 9.63
C ALA A 31 -4.22 5.55 8.91
N THR A 32 -3.56 5.52 7.76
CA THR A 32 -3.20 4.27 7.08
C THR A 32 -1.87 4.45 6.36
N VAL A 33 -1.26 3.34 5.94
CA VAL A 33 -0.03 3.35 5.15
C VAL A 33 -0.35 3.15 3.67
N VAL A 34 0.28 3.93 2.80
CA VAL A 34 0.23 3.69 1.36
C VAL A 34 0.99 2.39 1.05
N GLY A 35 0.29 1.46 0.38
CA GLY A 35 0.88 0.24 -0.18
C GLY A 35 1.13 0.36 -1.68
N GLY A 36 1.54 -0.75 -2.29
CA GLY A 36 1.82 -0.86 -3.72
C GLY A 36 3.31 -0.82 -4.05
N GLU A 37 3.59 -0.54 -5.31
CA GLU A 37 4.89 -0.73 -5.93
C GLU A 37 5.48 0.59 -6.43
N HIS A 38 6.80 0.62 -6.52
CA HIS A 38 7.54 1.70 -7.17
C HIS A 38 8.30 1.12 -8.36
N LEU A 39 8.23 1.83 -9.50
CA LEU A 39 9.02 1.50 -10.67
C LEU A 39 10.26 2.39 -10.69
N PHE A 40 11.43 1.78 -10.88
CA PHE A 40 12.71 2.48 -10.93
C PHE A 40 13.45 2.14 -12.22
N VAL A 41 14.09 3.14 -12.82
CA VAL A 41 15.07 2.95 -13.89
C VAL A 41 16.45 3.11 -13.30
N MET A 42 17.24 2.03 -13.36
CA MET A 42 18.64 2.07 -12.93
C MET A 42 19.47 2.86 -13.93
N LYS A 43 20.48 3.59 -13.44
CA LYS A 43 21.42 4.31 -14.30
C LYS A 43 22.09 3.35 -15.27
N THR A 44 22.00 3.66 -16.56
CA THR A 44 22.56 2.83 -17.63
C THR A 44 22.98 3.71 -18.82
N THR A 45 23.25 3.13 -19.99
CA THR A 45 23.55 3.89 -21.20
C THR A 45 22.31 4.65 -21.71
N PRO A 46 22.48 5.76 -22.45
CA PRO A 46 21.34 6.63 -22.81
C PRO A 46 20.21 5.93 -23.57
N GLN A 47 20.52 4.99 -24.47
CA GLN A 47 19.52 4.37 -25.34
C GLN A 47 18.58 3.39 -24.60
N PRO A 48 19.08 2.41 -23.81
CA PRO A 48 18.23 1.60 -22.94
C PRO A 48 17.48 2.41 -21.89
N GLN A 49 18.11 3.45 -21.32
CA GLN A 49 17.46 4.30 -20.33
C GLN A 49 16.24 5.02 -20.92
N LYS A 50 16.35 5.56 -22.14
CA LYS A 50 15.24 6.21 -22.85
C LYS A 50 14.10 5.22 -23.16
N ALA A 51 14.44 4.00 -23.57
CA ALA A 51 13.44 2.96 -23.83
C ALA A 51 12.68 2.57 -22.54
N ALA A 52 13.39 2.40 -21.42
CA ALA A 52 12.78 2.11 -20.13
C ALA A 52 11.84 3.24 -19.67
N LEU A 53 12.23 4.51 -19.82
CA LEU A 53 11.37 5.64 -19.49
C LEU A 53 10.11 5.69 -20.35
N THR A 54 10.23 5.40 -21.65
CA THR A 54 9.07 5.33 -22.57
C THR A 54 8.08 4.25 -22.13
N PHE A 55 8.58 3.10 -21.67
CA PHE A 55 7.74 2.05 -21.11
C PHE A 55 7.06 2.48 -19.81
N LEU A 56 7.77 3.19 -18.92
CA LEU A 56 7.16 3.72 -17.71
C LEU A 56 6.04 4.73 -18.00
N ASP A 57 6.22 5.59 -19.00
CA ASP A 57 5.16 6.52 -19.44
C ASP A 57 3.92 5.76 -19.93
N TYR A 58 4.11 4.65 -20.66
CA TYR A 58 3.01 3.79 -21.07
C TYR A 58 2.32 3.13 -19.87
N VAL A 59 3.07 2.57 -18.91
CA VAL A 59 2.51 1.94 -17.70
C VAL A 59 1.74 2.95 -16.83
N LEU A 60 2.15 4.22 -16.83
CA LEU A 60 1.48 5.31 -16.11
C LEU A 60 0.35 5.98 -16.91
N SER A 61 0.16 5.59 -18.17
CA SER A 61 -0.92 6.11 -19.01
C SER A 61 -2.30 5.79 -18.43
N GLU A 62 -3.29 6.58 -18.83
CA GLU A 62 -4.68 6.40 -18.38
C GLU A 62 -5.24 5.04 -18.82
N ASP A 63 -4.98 4.64 -20.07
CA ASP A 63 -5.45 3.37 -20.62
C ASP A 63 -4.87 2.18 -19.88
N PHE A 64 -3.55 2.14 -19.69
CA PHE A 64 -2.90 1.03 -18.99
C PHE A 64 -3.37 0.95 -17.53
N GLN A 65 -3.42 2.08 -16.82
CA GLN A 65 -3.88 2.11 -15.43
C GLN A 65 -5.35 1.71 -15.29
N THR A 66 -6.19 2.02 -16.28
CA THR A 66 -7.59 1.56 -16.30
C THR A 66 -7.66 0.05 -16.38
N GLU A 67 -7.04 -0.58 -17.39
CA GLU A 67 -7.08 -2.04 -17.52
C GLU A 67 -6.42 -2.75 -16.31
N TRP A 68 -5.30 -2.20 -15.82
CA TRP A 68 -4.60 -2.74 -14.66
C TRP A 68 -5.51 -2.75 -13.43
N SER A 69 -6.17 -1.63 -13.13
CA SER A 69 -7.06 -1.52 -11.98
C SER A 69 -8.27 -2.45 -12.08
N LEU A 70 -8.86 -2.59 -13.27
CA LEU A 70 -10.00 -3.49 -13.49
C LEU A 70 -9.60 -4.96 -13.34
N GLY A 71 -8.44 -5.35 -13.88
CA GLY A 71 -7.98 -6.74 -13.87
C GLY A 71 -7.42 -7.20 -12.53
N THR A 72 -6.91 -6.29 -11.70
CA THR A 72 -6.18 -6.64 -10.46
C THR A 72 -6.85 -6.15 -9.18
N GLY A 73 -7.77 -5.18 -9.28
CA GLY A 73 -8.33 -4.49 -8.12
C GLY A 73 -7.38 -3.47 -7.48
N TYR A 74 -6.18 -3.23 -8.04
CA TYR A 74 -5.32 -2.14 -7.58
C TYR A 74 -5.96 -0.77 -7.83
N LEU A 75 -5.73 0.16 -6.91
CA LEU A 75 -6.19 1.54 -7.11
C LEU A 75 -5.31 2.24 -8.15
N PRO A 76 -5.89 2.95 -9.12
CA PRO A 76 -5.11 3.61 -10.17
C PRO A 76 -4.33 4.79 -9.59
N VAL A 77 -3.04 4.87 -9.97
CA VAL A 77 -2.19 6.02 -9.62
C VAL A 77 -2.43 7.20 -10.56
N ASN A 78 -2.91 6.94 -11.78
CA ASN A 78 -3.28 7.96 -12.74
C ASN A 78 -4.59 8.65 -12.32
N LEU A 79 -4.56 9.98 -12.20
CA LEU A 79 -5.68 10.77 -11.72
C LEU A 79 -6.84 10.89 -12.72
N LYS A 80 -6.58 10.68 -14.02
CA LYS A 80 -7.60 10.69 -15.08
C LYS A 80 -8.37 9.37 -15.16
N THR A 81 -7.73 8.26 -14.83
CA THR A 81 -8.39 6.96 -14.72
C THR A 81 -9.54 6.98 -13.71
N ARG A 82 -9.38 7.71 -12.59
CA ARG A 82 -10.37 7.72 -11.50
C ARG A 82 -11.76 8.23 -11.94
N PRO A 83 -11.90 9.39 -12.61
CA PRO A 83 -13.19 9.85 -13.11
C PRO A 83 -13.64 9.18 -14.42
N SER A 84 -12.86 8.27 -15.02
CA SER A 84 -13.24 7.64 -16.29
C SER A 84 -14.51 6.80 -16.13
N GLN A 85 -15.38 6.82 -17.15
CA GLN A 85 -16.64 6.08 -17.11
C GLN A 85 -16.39 4.58 -16.85
N LYS A 86 -15.40 4.01 -17.55
CA LYS A 86 -15.04 2.59 -17.42
C LYS A 86 -14.65 2.22 -15.99
N TYR A 87 -13.89 3.07 -15.29
CA TYR A 87 -13.52 2.82 -13.90
C TYR A 87 -14.69 3.05 -12.93
N GLN A 88 -15.55 4.06 -13.19
CA GLN A 88 -16.76 4.28 -12.39
C GLN A 88 -17.75 3.11 -12.49
N ASP A 89 -17.93 2.54 -13.68
CA ASP A 89 -18.77 1.35 -13.89
C ASP A 89 -18.22 0.16 -13.10
N PHE A 90 -16.90 -0.03 -13.11
CA PHE A 90 -16.22 -1.04 -12.30
C PHE A 90 -16.44 -0.82 -10.79
N LEU A 91 -16.27 0.41 -10.30
CA LEU A 91 -16.51 0.73 -8.88
C LEU A 91 -17.96 0.48 -8.45
N SER A 92 -18.93 0.67 -9.34
CA SER A 92 -20.35 0.39 -9.04
C SER A 92 -20.62 -1.09 -8.77
N GLN A 93 -19.87 -1.97 -9.44
CA GLN A 93 -19.94 -3.43 -9.27
C GLN A 93 -19.10 -3.91 -8.08
N HIS A 94 -18.13 -3.11 -7.64
CA HIS A 94 -17.21 -3.43 -6.55
C HIS A 94 -17.23 -2.35 -5.45
N PRO A 95 -18.35 -2.14 -4.74
CA PRO A 95 -18.52 -1.05 -3.78
C PRO A 95 -17.48 -1.09 -2.64
N SER A 96 -16.95 -2.25 -2.29
CA SER A 96 -15.86 -2.43 -1.32
C SER A 96 -14.60 -1.62 -1.67
N LEU A 97 -14.31 -1.37 -2.95
CA LEU A 97 -13.17 -0.56 -3.39
C LEU A 97 -13.28 0.91 -2.98
N GLN A 98 -14.51 1.43 -2.80
CA GLN A 98 -14.73 2.80 -2.35
C GLN A 98 -14.17 3.04 -0.94
N VAL A 99 -14.12 2.00 -0.09
CA VAL A 99 -13.54 2.11 1.25
C VAL A 99 -12.05 2.43 1.16
N PHE A 100 -11.32 1.72 0.29
CA PHE A 100 -9.89 1.95 0.08
C PHE A 100 -9.62 3.31 -0.57
N LEU A 101 -10.40 3.69 -1.59
CA LEU A 101 -10.29 5.00 -2.24
C LEU A 101 -10.48 6.14 -1.24
N LYS A 102 -11.48 6.06 -0.36
CA LYS A 102 -11.72 7.07 0.68
C LYS A 102 -10.59 7.13 1.71
N GLN A 103 -10.04 5.98 2.11
CA GLN A 103 -8.92 5.94 3.05
C GLN A 103 -7.64 6.58 2.52
N MET A 104 -7.47 6.72 1.19
CA MET A 104 -6.30 7.39 0.62
C MET A 104 -6.13 8.84 1.09
N ALA A 105 -7.21 9.52 1.50
CA ALA A 105 -7.13 10.87 2.08
C ALA A 105 -6.27 10.91 3.36
N TRP A 106 -6.19 9.80 4.08
CA TRP A 106 -5.47 9.64 5.36
C TRP A 106 -4.24 8.75 5.23
N ALA A 107 -3.91 8.34 4.02
CA ALA A 107 -2.75 7.51 3.78
C ALA A 107 -1.46 8.33 3.89
N ARG A 108 -0.43 7.70 4.46
CA ARG A 108 0.92 8.24 4.56
C ARG A 108 1.90 7.28 3.93
N THR A 109 2.92 7.80 3.27
CA THR A 109 4.04 7.00 2.80
C THR A 109 4.91 6.58 3.98
N ARG A 110 5.62 5.46 3.81
CA ARG A 110 6.65 5.05 4.77
C ARG A 110 7.80 6.08 4.76
N PRO A 111 8.46 6.34 5.90
CA PRO A 111 9.62 7.24 5.96
C PRO A 111 10.70 6.90 4.93
N ILE A 112 11.15 7.91 4.17
CA ILE A 112 12.23 7.80 3.19
C ILE A 112 13.52 8.29 3.85
N ILE A 113 14.03 7.51 4.81
CA ILE A 113 15.23 7.82 5.57
C ILE A 113 16.25 6.69 5.50
N ALA A 114 17.53 7.05 5.60
CA ALA A 114 18.58 6.05 5.76
C ALA A 114 18.30 5.19 7.00
N GLY A 115 18.48 3.88 6.88
CA GLY A 115 18.23 2.96 7.99
C GLY A 115 16.75 2.64 8.27
N TYR A 116 15.79 3.11 7.45
CA TYR A 116 14.36 2.81 7.64
C TYR A 116 14.07 1.32 7.82
N ARG A 117 14.75 0.44 7.06
CA ARG A 117 14.63 -1.02 7.23
C ARG A 117 14.90 -1.47 8.67
N ARG A 118 15.99 -0.98 9.28
CA ARG A 118 16.37 -1.35 10.66
C ARG A 118 15.36 -0.81 11.66
N LEU A 119 14.90 0.42 11.46
CA LEU A 119 13.83 1.03 12.25
C LEU A 119 12.55 0.18 12.20
N SER A 120 12.08 -0.15 10.99
CA SER A 120 10.86 -0.92 10.78
C SER A 120 10.94 -2.34 11.33
N GLU A 121 12.05 -3.05 11.11
CA GLU A 121 12.24 -4.41 11.63
C GLU A 121 12.26 -4.44 13.16
N ASN A 122 12.93 -3.47 13.78
CA ASN A 122 13.06 -3.42 15.24
C ASN A 122 11.71 -3.11 15.90
N LEU A 123 10.98 -2.13 15.36
CA LEU A 123 9.62 -1.83 15.82
C LEU A 123 8.68 -3.03 15.62
N GLY A 124 8.78 -3.71 14.47
CA GLY A 124 7.98 -4.90 14.16
C GLY A 124 8.17 -6.02 15.19
N ARG A 125 9.41 -6.30 15.60
CA ARG A 125 9.71 -7.32 16.64
C ARG A 125 9.14 -6.94 18.00
N ALA A 126 9.18 -5.66 18.38
CA ALA A 126 8.58 -5.21 19.63
C ALA A 126 7.05 -5.37 19.62
N ILE A 127 6.40 -5.07 18.49
CA ILE A 127 4.96 -5.30 18.31
C ILE A 127 4.64 -6.79 18.42
N GLU A 128 5.38 -7.65 17.71
CA GLU A 128 5.20 -9.10 17.74
C GLU A 128 5.35 -9.67 19.16
N ALA A 129 6.42 -9.31 19.86
CA ALA A 129 6.64 -9.75 21.24
C ALA A 129 5.50 -9.29 22.18
N SER A 130 5.02 -8.06 22.00
CA SER A 130 3.88 -7.54 22.77
C SER A 130 2.59 -8.34 22.51
N LEU A 131 2.35 -8.74 21.26
CA LEU A 131 1.22 -9.60 20.90
C LEU A 131 1.35 -11.02 21.45
N LEU A 132 2.58 -11.48 21.71
CA LEU A 132 2.88 -12.76 22.34
C LEU A 132 2.88 -12.72 23.88
N GLY A 133 2.55 -11.57 24.48
CA GLY A 133 2.33 -11.43 25.93
C GLY A 133 3.42 -10.67 26.69
N GLU A 134 4.48 -10.21 26.03
CA GLU A 134 5.49 -9.36 26.65
C GLU A 134 4.96 -7.95 26.96
N ASN A 135 5.53 -7.28 27.95
CA ASN A 135 5.11 -5.93 28.32
C ASN A 135 5.40 -4.92 27.18
N PRO A 136 4.38 -4.22 26.63
CA PRO A 136 4.58 -3.34 25.48
C PRO A 136 5.52 -2.16 25.73
N GLN A 137 5.50 -1.59 26.94
CA GLN A 137 6.35 -0.46 27.30
C GLN A 137 7.82 -0.88 27.36
N ASP A 138 8.09 -2.07 27.89
CA ASP A 138 9.44 -2.63 27.94
C ASP A 138 9.94 -2.99 26.54
N MET A 139 9.10 -3.62 25.71
CA MET A 139 9.45 -3.97 24.33
C MET A 139 9.76 -2.74 23.48
N LEU A 140 8.98 -1.66 23.64
CA LEU A 140 9.24 -0.39 22.97
C LEU A 140 10.59 0.22 23.41
N LYS A 141 10.86 0.24 24.72
CA LYS A 141 12.13 0.74 25.27
C LYS A 141 13.33 -0.07 24.77
N GLN A 142 13.19 -1.39 24.69
CA GLN A 142 14.22 -2.25 24.12
C GLN A 142 14.46 -1.95 22.63
N ALA A 143 13.39 -1.74 21.86
CA ALA A 143 13.51 -1.39 20.46
C ALA A 143 14.23 -0.05 20.27
N GLU A 144 13.89 0.96 21.06
CA GLU A 144 14.56 2.26 21.07
C GLU A 144 16.05 2.13 21.39
N ASN A 145 16.40 1.39 22.46
CA ASN A 145 17.81 1.18 22.86
C ASN A 145 18.62 0.49 21.76
N ARG A 146 18.05 -0.51 21.08
CA ARG A 146 18.69 -1.18 19.94
C ARG A 146 18.94 -0.21 18.78
N LEU A 147 18.04 0.73 18.51
CA LEU A 147 18.25 1.72 17.46
C LEU A 147 19.39 2.69 17.82
N LYS A 148 19.49 3.13 19.07
CA LYS A 148 20.57 4.00 19.56
C LYS A 148 21.98 3.40 19.43
N LEU A 149 22.10 2.07 19.39
CA LEU A 149 23.38 1.38 19.25
C LEU A 149 23.83 1.21 17.79
N ILE A 150 22.91 1.38 16.83
CA ILE A 150 23.14 1.05 15.41
C ILE A 150 23.07 2.31 14.52
N LEU A 151 22.55 3.42 15.04
CA LEU A 151 22.67 4.76 14.48
C LEU A 151 23.97 5.41 14.96
#